data_AF-A0A1E5CL90-F1
#
_entry.id   AF-A0A1E5CL90-F1
#
_cell.length_a   1.000
_cell.length_b   1.000
_cell.length_c   1.000
_cell.angle_alpha   90.00
_cell.angle_beta   90.00
_cell.angle_gamma   90.00
#
_symmetry.space_group_name_H-M   'P 1'
#
loop_
_entity.id
_entity.type
_entity.pdbx_description
1 polymer ?
#
loop_
_entity_poly.entity_id
_entity_poly.type
_entity_poly.pdbx_seq_one_letter_code
_entity_poly.pdbx_strand_id
1 'polypeptide(L)' 'MSRNSKYEQKMKEHGFKKVTLWVPSDRECDIKHAVSSMCENDNLTVSVLRNLDTGRLVSMARN' A
#
# COMPACT_ATOMS: atom_id res chain seq x y z
N MET A 1 25.07 -0.85 12.08
CA MET A 1 23.88 -0.46 11.27
C MET A 1 23.09 0.61 12.00
N SER A 2 22.63 1.63 11.27
CA SER A 2 21.69 2.63 11.81
C SER A 2 20.35 1.98 12.18
N ARG A 3 19.55 2.65 13.00
CA ARG A 3 18.19 2.21 13.35
C ARG A 3 17.35 1.94 12.10
N ASN A 4 17.46 2.81 11.08
CA ASN A 4 16.76 2.64 9.81
C ASN A 4 17.23 1.38 9.07
N SER A 5 18.54 1.14 9.02
CA SER A 5 19.11 -0.02 8.34
C SER A 5 18.68 -1.33 9.00
N LYS A 6 18.61 -1.39 10.35
CA LYS A 6 18.06 -2.55 11.08
C LYS A 6 16.57 -2.78 10.80
N TYR A 7 15.77 -1.71 10.76
CA TYR A 7 14.35 -1.79 10.44
C TYR A 7 14.12 -2.32 9.02
N GLU A 8 14.84 -1.78 8.02
CA GLU A 8 14.71 -2.23 6.64
C GLU A 8 15.12 -3.69 6.45
N GLN A 9 16.19 -4.13 7.13
CA GLN A 9 16.58 -5.54 7.13
C GLN A 9 15.47 -6.41 7.72
N LYS A 10 14.92 -6.05 8.90
CA LYS A 10 13.82 -6.78 9.52
C LYS A 10 12.63 -6.90 8.56
N MET A 11 12.21 -5.81 7.92
CA MET A 11 11.09 -5.83 6.97
C MET A 11 11.34 -6.78 5.79
N LYS A 12 12.56 -6.79 5.23
CA LYS A 12 12.94 -7.74 4.17
C LYS A 12 12.89 -9.19 4.63
N GLU A 13 13.35 -9.47 5.85
CA GLU A 13 13.28 -10.82 6.46
C GLU A 13 11.83 -11.28 6.67
N HIS A 14 10.88 -10.34 6.87
CA HIS A 14 9.45 -10.64 6.93
C HIS A 14 8.79 -10.75 5.53
N GLY A 15 9.58 -10.74 4.45
CA GLY A 15 9.09 -10.85 3.07
C GLY A 15 8.60 -9.54 2.46
N PHE A 16 8.70 -8.41 3.16
CA PHE A 16 8.27 -7.12 2.64
C PHE A 16 9.31 -6.48 1.70
N LYS A 17 8.82 -5.83 0.65
CA LYS A 17 9.62 -5.07 -0.30
C LYS A 17 9.36 -3.58 -0.15
N LYS A 18 10.42 -2.78 -0.02
CA LYS A 18 10.34 -1.32 -0.08
C LYS A 18 10.06 -0.88 -1.52
N VAL A 19 8.99 -0.10 -1.72
CA VAL A 19 8.62 0.48 -3.01
C VAL A 19 8.51 2.00 -2.83
N THR A 20 9.21 2.75 -3.68
CA THR A 20 9.10 4.22 -3.71
C THR A 20 8.06 4.62 -4.76
N LEU A 21 7.05 5.38 -4.35
CA LEU A 21 5.93 5.81 -5.20
C LEU A 21 5.71 7.32 -5.08
N TRP A 22 5.28 7.94 -6.18
CA TRP A 22 4.70 9.28 -6.17
C TRP A 22 3.19 9.15 -6.04
N VAL A 23 2.59 9.91 -5.13
CA VAL A 23 1.16 9.83 -4.82
C VAL A 23 0.55 11.22 -4.68
N PRO A 24 -0.76 11.40 -4.92
CA PRO A 24 -1.45 12.64 -4.59
C PRO A 24 -1.40 12.90 -3.08
N SER A 25 -1.09 14.14 -2.67
CA SER A 25 -0.85 14.50 -1.26
C SER A 25 -2.08 14.29 -0.37
N ASP A 26 -3.25 14.63 -0.87
CA ASP A 26 -4.56 14.46 -0.23
C ASP A 26 -5.06 12.99 -0.20
N ARG A 27 -4.36 12.05 -0.87
CA ARG A 27 -4.66 10.61 -0.84
C ARG A 27 -3.57 9.78 -0.16
N GLU A 28 -2.54 10.40 0.42
CA GLU A 28 -1.42 9.70 1.07
C GLU A 28 -1.90 8.76 2.19
N CYS A 29 -2.85 9.23 3.02
CA CYS A 29 -3.40 8.45 4.12
C CYS A 29 -4.11 7.17 3.65
N ASP A 30 -4.89 7.26 2.56
CA ASP A 30 -5.61 6.11 2.00
C ASP A 30 -4.64 5.03 1.51
N ILE A 31 -3.56 5.45 0.85
CA ILE A 31 -2.53 4.54 0.33
C ILE A 31 -1.78 3.87 1.47
N LYS A 32 -1.40 4.62 2.51
CA LYS A 32 -0.76 4.05 3.71
C LYS A 32 -1.68 3.03 4.38
N HIS A 33 -2.96 3.35 4.52
CA HIS A 33 -3.93 2.46 5.13
C HIS A 33 -4.07 1.16 4.33
N ALA A 34 -4.26 1.24 3.00
CA ALA A 34 -4.37 0.07 2.15
C ALA A 34 -3.13 -0.83 2.24
N VAL A 35 -1.93 -0.25 2.25
CA VAL A 35 -0.67 -0.99 2.42
C VAL A 35 -0.60 -1.67 3.79
N SER A 36 -0.92 -0.96 4.87
CA SER A 36 -0.95 -1.53 6.22
C SER A 36 -1.92 -2.71 6.31
N SER A 37 -3.14 -2.58 5.77
CA SER A 37 -4.13 -3.66 5.79
C SER A 37 -3.67 -4.91 5.02
N MET A 38 -2.96 -4.74 3.89
CA MET A 38 -2.38 -5.86 3.14
C MET A 38 -1.22 -6.53 3.89
N CYS A 39 -0.40 -5.75 4.61
CA CYS A 39 0.70 -6.30 5.40
C CYS A 39 0.23 -7.05 6.66
N GLU A 40 -0.97 -6.75 7.16
CA GLU A 40 -1.58 -7.43 8.30
C GLU A 40 -2.41 -8.65 7.89
N ASN A 41 -2.82 -8.74 6.62
CA ASN A 41 -3.65 -9.82 6.10
C ASN A 41 -3.26 -10.18 4.66
N ASP A 42 -2.52 -11.28 4.53
CA ASP A 42 -1.96 -11.78 3.26
C ASP A 42 -3.02 -12.14 2.21
N ASN A 43 -4.30 -12.26 2.58
CA ASN A 43 -5.40 -12.55 1.66
C ASN A 43 -6.06 -11.30 1.07
N LEU A 44 -5.59 -10.10 1.40
CA LEU A 44 -6.09 -8.84 0.86
C LEU A 44 -5.19 -8.33 -0.26
N THR A 45 -5.81 -7.82 -1.32
CA THR A 45 -5.13 -7.07 -2.37
C THR A 45 -6.02 -5.96 -2.91
N VAL A 46 -5.42 -4.96 -3.56
CA VAL A 46 -6.17 -3.85 -4.14
C VAL A 46 -6.76 -4.26 -5.49
N SER A 47 -8.09 -4.33 -5.57
CA SER A 47 -8.82 -4.68 -6.79
C SER A 47 -9.81 -3.60 -7.25
N VAL A 48 -10.05 -2.57 -6.45
CA VAL A 48 -11.00 -1.49 -6.73
C VAL A 48 -10.46 -0.15 -6.22
N LEU A 49 -10.82 0.93 -6.91
CA LEU A 49 -10.64 2.32 -6.45
C LEU A 49 -11.98 3.01 -6.35
N ARG A 50 -12.13 3.93 -5.39
CA ARG A 50 -13.31 4.78 -5.29
C ARG A 50 -13.14 6.02 -6.17
N ASN A 51 -14.07 6.25 -7.08
CA ASN A 51 -14.18 7.52 -7.78
C ASN A 51 -14.71 8.58 -6.80
N LEU A 52 -13.95 9.65 -6.57
CA LEU A 52 -14.27 10.65 -5.55
C LEU A 52 -15.42 11.58 -5.96
N ASP A 53 -15.63 11.81 -7.25
CA ASP A 53 -16.69 12.68 -7.76
C ASP A 53 -18.06 12.00 -7.72
N THR A 54 -18.10 10.71 -8.05
CA THR A 54 -19.35 9.93 -8.21
C THR A 54 -19.61 8.95 -7.08
N GLY A 55 -18.61 8.67 -6.23
CA GLY A 55 -18.65 7.66 -5.18
C GLY A 55 -18.60 6.20 -5.68
N ARG A 56 -18.61 5.95 -6.99
CA ARG A 56 -18.62 4.61 -7.57
C ARG A 56 -17.30 3.89 -7.36
N LEU A 57 -17.35 2.57 -7.19
CA LEU A 57 -16.16 1.70 -7.19
C LEU A 57 -15.80 1.33 -8.62
N VAL A 58 -14.54 1.57 -8.99
CA VAL A 58 -13.97 1.27 -10.29
C VAL A 58 -13.03 0.09 -10.14
N SER A 59 -13.29 -1.00 -10.85
CA SER A 59 -12.43 -2.18 -10.86
C SER A 59 -11.04 -1.84 -11.42
N MET A 60 -10.01 -2.32 -10.76
CA MET A 60 -8.60 -2.27 -11.19
C MET A 60 -8.18 -3.54 -11.95
N ALA A 61 -9.10 -4.48 -12.20
CA ALA A 61 -8.82 -5.68 -12.97
C ALA A 61 -8.20 -5.28 -14.32
N ARG A 62 -6.98 -5.75 -14.57
CA ARG A 62 -6.36 -5.65 -15.88
C ARG A 62 -6.93 -6.78 -16.73
N ASN A 63 -7.63 -6.45 -17.81
CA ASN A 63 -7.89 -7.41 -18.88
C ASN A 63 -6.56 -7.86 -19.51
#